data_AF-A0A9N6WSG1-F1
#
_entry.id   AF-A0A9N6WSG1-F1
#
_cell.length_a   1.000
_cell.length_b   1.000
_cell.length_c   1.000
_cell.angle_alpha   90.00
_cell.angle_beta   90.00
_cell.angle_gamma   90.00
#
_symmetry.space_group_name_H-M   'P 1'
#
loop_
_entity.id
_entity.type
_entity.pdbx_description
1 polymer ?
#
loop_
_entity_poly.entity_id
_entity_poly.type
_entity_poly.pdbx_seq_one_letter_code
_entity_poly.pdbx_strand_id
1 'polypeptide(L)'
;MTQKSKALSKEEELLLQDFSRNVSTKSNALFYGNAFIVSAIPIWLFWRIHFMDLLTSSPIFLIMTVLSTYLVSFAYKNTKFILKHKVAVKREEAINREISKKIAEDKKMNKKEKDERVLWKKNEVADYEATTFSIFYNNAVFLAGVIGLSFFLLKSFSPALNYILSLGMSSGLIALLSTGTK
;
A
#
# COMPACT_ATOMS: atom_id res chain seq x y z
N MET A 1 -21.89 -18.30 31.72
CA MET A 1 -20.50 -18.81 31.70
C MET A 1 -19.64 -17.82 30.92
N THR A 2 -18.84 -17.02 31.63
CA THR A 2 -18.00 -15.96 31.05
C THR A 2 -16.75 -16.61 30.47
N GLN A 3 -16.70 -16.75 29.14
CA GLN A 3 -15.57 -17.36 28.45
C GLN A 3 -14.38 -16.39 28.51
N LYS A 4 -13.45 -16.66 29.43
CA LYS A 4 -12.18 -15.93 29.57
C LYS A 4 -11.44 -16.04 28.24
N SER A 5 -11.25 -14.92 27.54
CA SER A 5 -10.40 -14.87 26.34
C SER A 5 -9.01 -15.38 26.73
N LYS A 6 -8.62 -16.56 26.25
CA LYS A 6 -7.25 -17.03 26.36
C LYS A 6 -6.38 -15.97 25.69
N ALA A 7 -5.47 -15.36 26.44
CA ALA A 7 -4.43 -14.53 25.85
C ALA A 7 -3.64 -15.42 24.89
N LEU A 8 -3.62 -15.05 23.61
CA LEU A 8 -2.92 -15.82 22.60
C LEU A 8 -1.41 -15.82 22.88
N SER A 9 -0.75 -16.92 22.53
CA SER A 9 0.71 -16.96 22.50
C SER A 9 1.21 -15.91 21.50
N LYS A 10 2.37 -15.30 21.77
CA LYS A 10 3.02 -14.37 20.83
C LYS A 10 3.17 -14.97 19.43
N GLU A 11 3.38 -16.29 19.33
CA GLU A 11 3.45 -16.99 18.05
C GLU A 11 2.09 -17.02 17.33
N GLU A 12 1.00 -17.24 18.04
CA GLU A 12 -0.36 -17.25 17.47
C GLU A 12 -0.78 -15.84 17.04
N GLU A 13 -0.40 -14.80 17.78
CA GLU A 13 -0.60 -13.41 17.37
C GLU A 13 0.19 -13.05 16.12
N LEU A 14 1.44 -13.54 16.00
CA LEU A 14 2.29 -13.30 14.84
C LEU A 14 1.74 -14.01 13.59
N LEU A 15 1.27 -15.25 13.76
CA LEU A 15 0.58 -15.99 12.70
C LEU A 15 -0.73 -15.28 12.29
N LEU A 16 -1.54 -14.84 13.25
CA LEU A 16 -2.75 -14.08 12.95
C LEU A 16 -2.44 -12.75 12.26
N GLN A 17 -1.34 -12.09 12.62
CA GLN A 17 -0.90 -10.86 11.96
C GLN A 17 -0.44 -11.13 10.52
N ASP A 18 0.16 -12.27 10.25
CA ASP A 18 0.55 -12.68 8.90
C ASP A 18 -0.66 -13.09 8.03
N PHE A 19 -1.71 -13.67 8.63
CA PHE A 19 -2.95 -13.99 7.93
C PHE A 19 -3.95 -12.85 7.85
N SER A 20 -3.83 -11.85 8.73
CA SER A 20 -4.72 -10.69 8.74
C SER A 20 -4.33 -9.69 7.67
N ARG A 21 -5.32 -9.23 6.90
CA ARG A 21 -5.17 -8.08 5.99
C ARG A 21 -5.08 -6.75 6.74
N ASN A 22 -5.25 -6.76 8.06
CA ASN A 22 -5.18 -5.54 8.86
C ASN A 22 -3.73 -5.07 8.97
N VAL A 23 -3.47 -3.90 8.39
CA VAL A 23 -2.18 -3.23 8.48
C VAL A 23 -2.04 -2.55 9.84
N SER A 24 -0.81 -2.48 10.36
CA SER A 24 -0.50 -1.74 11.59
C SER A 24 -1.02 -0.30 11.49
N THR A 25 -1.48 0.27 12.61
CA THR A 25 -1.99 1.66 12.69
C THR A 25 -1.02 2.68 12.08
N LYS A 26 0.29 2.47 12.26
CA LYS A 26 1.35 3.30 11.65
C LYS A 26 1.35 3.20 10.12
N SER A 27 1.29 1.98 9.59
CA SER A 27 1.22 1.71 8.14
C SER A 27 -0.10 2.22 7.55
N ASN A 28 -1.21 2.12 8.28
CA ASN A 28 -2.51 2.63 7.85
C ASN A 28 -2.49 4.16 7.72
N ALA A 29 -1.93 4.87 8.71
CA ALA A 29 -1.79 6.32 8.65
C ALA A 29 -0.89 6.75 7.48
N LEU A 30 0.24 6.06 7.27
CA LEU A 30 1.12 6.28 6.12
C LEU A 30 0.39 6.07 4.78
N PHE A 31 -0.47 5.06 4.70
CA PHE A 31 -1.26 4.76 3.51
C PHE A 31 -2.30 5.83 3.20
N TYR A 32 -3.12 6.24 4.17
CA TYR A 32 -4.09 7.31 3.94
C TYR A 32 -3.43 8.65 3.65
N GLY A 33 -2.31 8.97 4.32
CA GLY A 33 -1.55 10.19 4.05
C GLY A 33 -1.01 10.24 2.62
N ASN A 34 -0.35 9.16 2.17
CA ASN A 34 0.15 9.09 0.80
C ASN A 34 -0.98 9.05 -0.24
N ALA A 35 -2.06 8.29 0.04
CA ALA A 35 -3.21 8.19 -0.85
C ALA A 35 -3.91 9.53 -1.06
N PHE A 36 -3.97 10.37 -0.01
CA PHE A 36 -4.53 11.71 -0.10
C PHE A 36 -3.66 12.63 -0.97
N ILE A 37 -2.35 12.65 -0.70
CA ILE A 37 -1.40 13.47 -1.48
C ILE A 37 -1.47 13.09 -2.96
N VAL A 38 -1.39 11.80 -3.30
CA VAL A 38 -1.41 11.37 -4.70
C VAL A 38 -2.75 11.63 -5.38
N SER A 39 -3.87 11.51 -4.65
CA SER A 39 -5.21 11.78 -5.19
C SER A 39 -5.48 13.27 -5.40
N ALA A 40 -4.75 14.16 -4.72
CA ALA A 40 -4.85 15.60 -4.89
C ALA A 40 -4.00 16.13 -6.06
N ILE A 41 -2.94 15.43 -6.48
CA ILE A 41 -2.07 15.85 -7.60
C ILE A 41 -2.86 16.13 -8.89
N PRO A 42 -3.83 15.28 -9.31
CA PRO A 42 -4.64 15.55 -10.50
C PRO A 42 -5.43 16.86 -10.45
N ILE A 43 -5.77 17.40 -9.28
CA ILE A 43 -6.48 18.70 -9.20
C ILE A 43 -5.66 19.78 -9.91
N TRP A 44 -4.34 19.80 -9.67
CA TRP A 44 -3.44 20.76 -10.32
C TRP A 44 -3.44 20.59 -11.84
N LEU A 45 -3.43 19.36 -12.32
CA LEU A 45 -3.45 19.01 -13.74
C LEU A 45 -4.71 19.55 -14.42
N PHE A 46 -5.89 19.32 -13.82
CA PHE A 46 -7.16 19.76 -14.40
C PHE A 46 -7.41 21.25 -14.25
N TRP A 47 -6.89 21.88 -13.20
CA TRP A 47 -6.92 23.33 -13.06
C TRP A 47 -6.04 24.03 -14.10
N ARG A 48 -4.79 23.57 -14.28
CA ARG A 48 -3.81 24.28 -15.12
C ARG A 48 -3.87 23.92 -16.60
N ILE A 49 -4.22 22.69 -16.95
CA ILE A 49 -4.13 22.19 -18.33
C ILE A 49 -5.52 22.11 -18.97
N HIS A 50 -6.50 21.57 -18.24
CA HIS A 50 -7.89 21.51 -18.72
C HIS A 50 -8.70 22.77 -18.41
N PHE A 51 -8.05 23.81 -17.87
CA PHE A 51 -8.64 25.13 -17.56
C PHE A 51 -9.95 25.06 -16.75
N MET A 52 -10.06 24.09 -15.84
CA MET A 52 -11.23 23.95 -14.99
C MET A 52 -11.19 24.97 -13.85
N ASP A 53 -12.29 25.72 -13.63
CA ASP A 53 -12.37 26.68 -12.54
C ASP A 53 -12.37 25.98 -11.16
N LEU A 54 -11.51 26.47 -10.27
CA LEU A 54 -11.23 25.85 -8.98
C LEU A 54 -12.37 26.04 -7.99
N LEU A 55 -12.95 27.25 -7.96
CA LEU A 55 -13.99 27.60 -6.99
C LEU A 55 -15.30 26.91 -7.34
N THR A 56 -15.74 27.02 -8.61
CA THR A 56 -16.99 26.41 -9.08
C THR A 56 -16.93 24.88 -9.03
N SER A 57 -15.77 24.27 -9.32
CA SER A 57 -15.62 22.81 -9.37
C SER A 57 -15.13 22.20 -8.06
N SER A 58 -14.98 23.00 -7.00
CA SER A 58 -14.49 22.56 -5.68
C SER A 58 -15.26 21.37 -5.08
N PRO A 59 -16.61 21.25 -5.21
CA PRO A 59 -17.31 20.08 -4.68
C PRO A 59 -16.92 18.79 -5.39
N ILE A 60 -16.75 18.83 -6.73
CA ILE A 60 -16.36 17.68 -7.53
C ILE A 60 -14.92 17.28 -7.21
N PHE A 61 -14.01 18.26 -7.08
CA PHE A 61 -12.64 18.00 -6.68
C PHE A 61 -12.56 17.32 -5.32
N LEU A 62 -13.32 17.79 -4.33
CA LEU A 62 -13.34 17.22 -2.99
C LEU A 62 -13.90 15.79 -2.98
N ILE A 63 -15.07 15.58 -3.61
CA ILE A 63 -15.72 14.25 -3.66
C ILE A 63 -14.81 13.22 -4.33
N MET A 64 -14.26 13.54 -5.51
CA MET A 64 -13.40 12.60 -6.23
C MET A 64 -12.08 12.36 -5.53
N THR A 65 -11.52 13.36 -4.84
CA THR A 65 -10.28 13.18 -4.06
C THR A 65 -10.52 12.24 -2.88
N VAL A 66 -11.63 12.39 -2.16
CA VAL A 66 -11.99 11.50 -1.04
C VAL A 66 -12.23 10.07 -1.53
N LEU A 67 -13.01 9.91 -2.60
CA LEU A 67 -13.29 8.61 -3.20
C LEU A 67 -12.00 7.92 -3.69
N SER A 68 -11.17 8.65 -4.42
CA SER A 68 -9.87 8.15 -4.91
C SER A 68 -8.94 7.80 -3.75
N THR A 69 -8.87 8.64 -2.70
CA THR A 69 -8.05 8.36 -1.50
C THR A 69 -8.46 7.04 -0.85
N TYR A 70 -9.77 6.78 -0.74
CA TYR A 70 -10.27 5.52 -0.21
C TYR A 70 -9.84 4.32 -1.06
N LEU A 71 -10.04 4.39 -2.37
CA LEU A 71 -9.72 3.30 -3.31
C LEU A 71 -8.21 3.05 -3.43
N VAL A 72 -7.40 4.11 -3.48
CA VAL A 72 -5.92 4.03 -3.50
C VAL A 72 -5.40 3.43 -2.18
N SER A 73 -5.92 3.88 -1.03
CA SER A 73 -5.55 3.33 0.27
C SER A 73 -5.94 1.85 0.40
N PHE A 74 -7.11 1.47 -0.13
CA PHE A 74 -7.52 0.07 -0.23
C PHE A 74 -6.55 -0.74 -1.10
N ALA A 75 -6.14 -0.20 -2.25
CA ALA A 75 -5.18 -0.84 -3.13
C ALA A 75 -3.81 -1.05 -2.46
N TYR A 76 -3.30 -0.05 -1.72
CA TYR A 76 -2.05 -0.19 -0.95
C TYR A 76 -2.11 -1.35 0.05
N LYS A 77 -3.21 -1.47 0.81
CA LYS A 77 -3.38 -2.53 1.80
C LYS A 77 -3.33 -3.91 1.16
N ASN A 78 -4.07 -4.10 0.07
CA ASN A 78 -4.13 -5.38 -0.63
C ASN A 78 -2.79 -5.72 -1.28
N THR A 79 -2.15 -4.77 -1.96
CA THR A 79 -0.84 -4.96 -2.57
C THR A 79 0.23 -5.26 -1.53
N LYS A 80 0.24 -4.55 -0.39
CA LYS A 80 1.13 -4.84 0.74
C LYS A 80 0.93 -6.28 1.24
N PHE A 81 -0.31 -6.71 1.46
CA PHE A 81 -0.61 -8.06 1.93
C PHE A 81 -0.03 -9.13 0.99
N ILE A 82 -0.24 -8.99 -0.32
CA ILE A 82 0.29 -9.93 -1.33
C ILE A 82 1.83 -9.90 -1.36
N LEU A 83 2.42 -8.71 -1.27
CA LEU A 83 3.88 -8.56 -1.37
C LEU A 83 4.62 -9.00 -0.12
N LYS A 84 4.04 -8.83 1.08
CA LYS A 84 4.69 -9.17 2.34
C LYS A 84 5.18 -10.62 2.33
N HIS A 85 4.33 -11.56 1.92
CA HIS A 85 4.70 -12.97 1.80
C HIS A 85 5.79 -13.20 0.73
N LYS A 86 5.64 -12.59 -0.46
CA LYS A 86 6.60 -12.75 -1.56
C LYS A 86 7.99 -12.21 -1.21
N VAL A 87 8.05 -11.06 -0.52
CA VAL A 87 9.30 -10.45 -0.05
C VAL A 87 9.92 -11.28 1.06
N ALA A 88 9.12 -11.76 2.01
CA ALA A 88 9.60 -12.61 3.10
C ALA A 88 10.31 -13.86 2.58
N VAL A 89 9.76 -14.53 1.55
CA VAL A 89 10.40 -15.70 0.91
C VAL A 89 11.70 -15.31 0.20
N LYS A 90 11.72 -14.20 -0.56
CA LYS A 90 12.92 -13.76 -1.31
C LYS A 90 14.06 -13.26 -0.41
N ARG A 91 13.73 -12.66 0.74
CA ARG A 91 14.72 -12.09 1.67
C ARG A 91 15.22 -13.10 2.70
N GLU A 92 14.58 -14.24 2.84
CA GLU A 92 14.93 -15.27 3.82
C GLU A 92 16.39 -15.73 3.69
N GLU A 93 16.85 -16.06 2.49
CA GLU A 93 18.23 -16.53 2.27
C GLU A 93 19.28 -15.47 2.63
N ALA A 94 19.02 -14.21 2.29
CA ALA A 94 19.93 -13.11 2.57
C ALA A 94 20.00 -12.82 4.09
N ILE A 95 18.85 -12.80 4.76
CA ILE A 95 18.75 -12.57 6.21
C ILE A 95 19.41 -13.72 6.99
N ASN A 96 19.18 -14.97 6.56
CA ASN A 96 19.83 -16.14 7.15
C ASN A 96 21.35 -16.09 7.04
N ARG A 97 21.88 -15.62 5.89
CA ARG A 97 23.33 -15.42 5.70
C ARG A 97 23.87 -14.29 6.58
N GLU A 98 23.16 -13.17 6.70
CA GLU A 98 23.60 -12.03 7.53
C GLU A 98 23.65 -12.40 9.01
N ILE A 99 22.60 -13.05 9.52
CA ILE A 99 22.53 -13.46 10.93
C ILE A 99 23.55 -14.56 11.22
N SER A 100 23.74 -15.51 10.30
CA SER A 100 24.78 -16.54 10.47
C SER A 100 26.20 -15.96 10.51
N LYS A 101 26.47 -14.86 9.78
CA LYS A 101 27.76 -14.14 9.87
C LYS A 101 27.94 -13.43 11.20
N LYS A 102 26.94 -12.68 11.68
CA LYS A 102 26.97 -12.02 12.99
C LYS A 102 27.21 -13.01 14.15
N ILE A 103 26.74 -14.25 14.01
CA ILE A 103 26.96 -15.32 14.99
C ILE A 103 28.36 -15.91 14.93
N ALA A 104 28.99 -15.96 13.75
CA ALA A 104 30.38 -16.39 13.65
C ALA A 104 31.33 -15.46 14.44
N GLU A 105 30.93 -14.20 14.59
CA GLU A 105 31.62 -13.19 15.40
C GLU A 105 31.20 -13.29 16.89
N ASP A 106 29.92 -13.53 17.19
CA ASP A 106 29.39 -13.67 18.56
C ASP A 106 29.19 -15.15 18.98
N LYS A 107 30.25 -15.77 19.50
CA LYS A 107 30.32 -17.21 19.86
C LYS A 107 29.34 -17.69 20.96
N LYS A 108 28.49 -16.80 21.51
CA LYS A 108 27.63 -17.03 22.70
C LYS A 108 26.12 -17.13 22.41
N MET A 109 25.68 -17.03 21.16
CA MET A 109 24.24 -16.98 20.85
C MET A 109 23.59 -18.37 20.84
N ASN A 110 22.47 -18.54 21.56
CA ASN A 110 21.75 -19.82 21.62
C ASN A 110 20.91 -20.06 20.35
N LYS A 111 20.69 -21.32 19.95
CA LYS A 111 19.97 -21.68 18.71
C LYS A 111 18.54 -21.12 18.66
N LYS A 112 17.86 -21.05 19.82
CA LYS A 112 16.53 -20.44 19.93
C LYS A 112 16.53 -18.92 19.70
N GLU A 113 17.49 -18.20 20.26
CA GLU A 113 17.62 -16.74 20.07
C GLU A 113 17.96 -16.39 18.61
N LYS A 114 18.68 -17.28 17.92
CA LYS A 114 18.94 -17.16 16.48
C LYS A 114 17.64 -17.18 15.68
N ASP A 115 16.82 -18.19 15.88
CA ASP A 115 15.59 -18.37 15.11
C ASP A 115 14.61 -17.21 15.37
N GLU A 116 14.56 -16.71 16.60
CA GLU A 116 13.76 -15.53 16.96
C GLU A 116 14.26 -14.23 16.29
N ARG A 117 15.58 -13.98 16.26
CA ARG A 117 16.15 -12.80 15.58
C ARG A 117 15.94 -12.85 14.07
N VAL A 118 16.07 -14.03 13.47
CA VAL A 118 15.78 -14.25 12.04
C VAL A 118 14.33 -13.93 11.75
N LEU A 119 13.41 -14.46 12.55
CA LEU A 119 11.98 -14.26 12.39
C LEU A 119 11.60 -12.78 12.53
N TRP A 120 12.14 -12.10 13.56
CA TRP A 120 11.91 -10.67 13.77
C TRP A 120 12.44 -9.82 12.60
N LYS A 121 13.68 -10.07 12.17
CA LYS A 121 14.29 -9.29 11.09
C LYS A 121 13.60 -9.54 9.75
N LYS A 122 13.18 -10.78 9.49
CA LYS A 122 12.38 -11.16 8.31
C LYS A 122 11.06 -10.40 8.28
N ASN A 123 10.33 -10.36 9.40
CA ASN A 123 9.05 -9.64 9.46
C ASN A 123 9.23 -8.12 9.30
N GLU A 124 10.25 -7.53 9.94
CA GLU A 124 10.55 -6.10 9.84
C GLU A 124 10.90 -5.69 8.39
N VAL A 125 11.83 -6.40 7.76
CA VAL A 125 12.27 -6.12 6.39
C VAL A 125 11.12 -6.34 5.41
N ALA A 126 10.36 -7.43 5.57
CA ALA A 126 9.22 -7.71 4.71
C ALA A 126 8.12 -6.64 4.85
N ASP A 127 7.83 -6.18 6.06
CA ASP A 127 6.81 -5.15 6.28
C ASP A 127 7.24 -3.80 5.68
N TYR A 128 8.50 -3.41 5.86
CA TYR A 128 9.03 -2.15 5.31
C TYR A 128 9.08 -2.17 3.78
N GLU A 129 9.71 -3.18 3.18
CA GLU A 129 9.83 -3.28 1.72
C GLU A 129 8.46 -3.42 1.05
N ALA A 130 7.54 -4.22 1.61
CA ALA A 130 6.19 -4.36 1.07
C ALA A 130 5.38 -3.06 1.17
N THR A 131 5.52 -2.31 2.26
CA THR A 131 4.85 -1.01 2.43
C THR A 131 5.33 -0.03 1.38
N THR A 132 6.64 0.16 1.24
CA THR A 132 7.23 1.11 0.29
C THR A 132 6.89 0.73 -1.16
N PHE A 133 7.02 -0.55 -1.52
CA PHE A 133 6.70 -1.00 -2.87
C PHE A 133 5.20 -0.85 -3.16
N SER A 134 4.32 -1.17 -2.20
CA SER A 134 2.88 -1.01 -2.39
C SER A 134 2.47 0.43 -2.68
N ILE A 135 3.12 1.41 -2.03
CA ILE A 135 2.86 2.83 -2.27
C ILE A 135 3.36 3.22 -3.65
N PHE A 136 4.62 2.89 -3.97
CA PHE A 136 5.23 3.26 -5.24
C PHE A 136 4.50 2.67 -6.44
N TYR A 137 4.24 1.36 -6.45
CA TYR A 137 3.61 0.66 -7.56
C TYR A 137 2.20 1.18 -7.84
N ASN A 138 1.36 1.28 -6.80
CA ASN A 138 0.00 1.79 -6.97
C ASN A 138 -0.02 3.26 -7.38
N ASN A 139 0.91 4.09 -6.88
CA ASN A 139 1.02 5.50 -7.30
C ASN A 139 1.41 5.63 -8.76
N ALA A 140 2.41 4.86 -9.21
CA ALA A 140 2.85 4.87 -10.59
C ALA A 140 1.72 4.48 -11.54
N VAL A 141 1.01 3.38 -11.24
CA VAL A 141 -0.12 2.92 -12.07
C VAL A 141 -1.29 3.90 -12.04
N PHE A 142 -1.60 4.46 -10.86
CA PHE A 142 -2.67 5.45 -10.72
C PHE A 142 -2.40 6.70 -11.56
N LEU A 143 -1.23 7.32 -11.39
CA LEU A 143 -0.88 8.55 -12.12
C LEU A 143 -0.74 8.30 -13.62
N ALA A 144 -0.13 7.18 -14.02
CA ALA A 144 -0.06 6.79 -15.42
C ALA A 144 -1.46 6.58 -16.02
N GLY A 145 -2.37 5.96 -15.27
CA GLY A 145 -3.77 5.80 -15.65
C GLY A 145 -4.48 7.13 -15.82
N VAL A 146 -4.34 8.05 -14.85
CA VAL A 146 -4.98 9.38 -14.90
C VAL A 146 -4.47 10.16 -16.10
N ILE A 147 -3.16 10.20 -16.34
CA ILE A 147 -2.57 10.91 -17.49
C ILE A 147 -3.02 10.24 -18.80
N GLY A 148 -2.93 8.91 -18.89
CA GLY A 148 -3.33 8.16 -20.07
C GLY A 148 -4.79 8.39 -20.45
N LEU A 149 -5.70 8.29 -19.47
CA LEU A 149 -7.12 8.51 -19.67
C LEU A 149 -7.42 9.96 -20.01
N SER A 150 -6.86 10.90 -19.24
CA SER A 150 -7.21 12.32 -19.34
C SER A 150 -6.75 12.95 -20.65
N PHE A 151 -5.52 12.66 -21.10
CA PHE A 151 -4.93 13.27 -22.29
C PHE A 151 -5.21 12.53 -23.60
N PHE A 152 -5.36 11.20 -23.56
CA PHE A 152 -5.45 10.41 -24.79
C PHE A 152 -6.86 9.90 -25.07
N LEU A 153 -7.56 9.39 -24.06
CA LEU A 153 -8.87 8.74 -24.25
C LEU A 153 -10.05 9.72 -24.07
N LEU A 154 -9.98 10.58 -23.05
CA LEU A 154 -11.09 11.46 -22.65
C LEU A 154 -10.90 12.91 -23.10
N LYS A 155 -9.92 13.19 -23.97
CA LYS A 155 -9.57 14.56 -24.42
C LYS A 155 -10.72 15.34 -25.04
N SER A 156 -11.69 14.64 -25.65
CA SER A 156 -12.84 15.25 -26.35
C SER A 156 -14.06 15.45 -25.44
N PHE A 157 -14.01 14.96 -24.20
CA PHE A 157 -15.10 15.12 -23.22
C PHE A 157 -14.99 16.47 -22.51
N SER A 158 -16.09 16.90 -21.87
CA SER A 158 -16.04 18.08 -21.01
C SER A 158 -15.01 17.89 -19.89
N PRO A 159 -14.29 18.95 -19.46
CA PRO A 159 -13.28 18.83 -18.41
C PRO A 159 -13.79 18.14 -17.14
N ALA A 160 -15.03 18.44 -16.73
CA ALA A 160 -15.65 17.86 -15.54
C ALA A 160 -15.86 16.34 -15.67
N LEU A 161 -16.40 15.87 -16.80
CA LEU A 161 -16.57 14.44 -17.05
C LEU A 161 -15.22 13.74 -17.21
N ASN A 162 -14.26 14.37 -17.88
CA ASN A 162 -12.91 13.85 -18.01
C ASN A 162 -12.27 13.64 -16.62
N TYR A 163 -12.41 14.59 -15.70
CA TYR A 163 -11.88 14.48 -14.34
C TYR A 163 -12.50 13.30 -13.56
N ILE A 164 -13.83 13.23 -13.54
CA ILE A 164 -14.57 12.18 -12.81
C ILE A 164 -14.19 10.79 -13.36
N LEU A 165 -14.19 10.64 -14.67
CA LEU A 165 -13.90 9.35 -15.31
C LEU A 165 -12.42 8.99 -15.20
N SER A 166 -11.50 9.92 -15.40
CA SER A 166 -10.06 9.64 -15.29
C SER A 166 -9.66 9.21 -13.89
N LEU A 167 -10.09 9.93 -12.85
CA LEU A 167 -9.83 9.55 -11.46
C LEU A 167 -10.58 8.28 -11.07
N GLY A 168 -11.87 8.19 -11.40
CA GLY A 168 -12.72 7.07 -11.04
C GLY A 168 -12.24 5.75 -11.68
N MET A 169 -11.95 5.76 -12.98
CA MET A 169 -11.44 4.58 -13.68
C MET A 169 -10.03 4.22 -13.21
N SER A 170 -9.13 5.19 -13.00
CA SER A 170 -7.77 4.88 -12.53
C SER A 170 -7.76 4.32 -11.12
N SER A 171 -8.52 4.93 -10.20
CA SER A 171 -8.63 4.45 -8.81
C SER A 171 -9.40 3.13 -8.71
N GLY A 172 -10.43 2.93 -9.53
CA GLY A 172 -11.13 1.64 -9.65
C GLY A 172 -10.24 0.55 -10.23
N LEU A 173 -9.47 0.86 -11.27
CA LEU A 173 -8.55 -0.08 -11.92
C LEU A 173 -7.46 -0.55 -10.96
N ILE A 174 -6.80 0.35 -10.22
CA ILE A 174 -5.80 -0.08 -9.22
C ILE A 174 -6.45 -0.90 -8.10
N ALA A 175 -7.68 -0.56 -7.68
CA ALA A 175 -8.38 -1.32 -6.65
C ALA A 175 -8.68 -2.74 -7.13
N LEU A 176 -9.13 -2.90 -8.38
CA LEU A 176 -9.35 -4.21 -9.01
C LEU A 176 -8.04 -4.99 -9.23
N LEU A 177 -6.98 -4.33 -9.69
CA LEU A 177 -5.67 -4.98 -9.85
C LEU A 177 -5.10 -5.42 -8.50
N SER A 178 -5.38 -4.68 -7.42
CA SER A 178 -4.91 -5.03 -6.08
C SER A 178 -5.58 -6.27 -5.50
N THR A 179 -6.78 -6.64 -5.96
CA THR A 179 -7.48 -7.86 -5.53
C THR A 179 -7.07 -9.08 -6.34
N GLY A 180 -6.37 -8.89 -7.46
CA GLY A 180 -5.88 -9.97 -8.31
C GLY A 180 -4.75 -10.76 -7.66
N THR A 181 -5.04 -11.99 -7.23
CA THR A 181 -4.05 -12.98 -6.82
C THR A 181 -3.46 -13.68 -8.05
N LYS A 182 -2.22 -13.33 -8.40
CA LYS A 182 -1.31 -14.20 -9.16
C LYS A 182 -0.15 -14.63 -8.28
#